data_AF-A0A6V7HJS2-F1
#
_entry.id   AF-A0A6V7HJS2-F1
#
_cell.length_a   1.000
_cell.length_b   1.000
_cell.length_c   1.000
_cell.angle_alpha   90.00
_cell.angle_beta   90.00
_cell.angle_gamma   90.00
#
_symmetry.space_group_name_H-M   'P 1'
#
loop_
_entity.id
_entity.type
_entity.pdbx_description
1 polymer ?
#
loop_
_entity_poly.entity_id
_entity_poly.type
_entity_poly.pdbx_seq_one_letter_code
_entity_poly.pdbx_strand_id
1 'polypeptide(L)'
;MNNKQRMRDEMQMMKRYLVLCTEANKQGLPWKIGIRTHMIENSGNYSIKDLVDLNNGILLEEIRTAYDIMQIHITEQCELCKARGHLCELCGNDEIIYPWDASSITCHQCSAVHHRACWSKQNHYCPRCTRLQKRRALQDQISDTDDCIKENGLNTSESL
;
A
#
# COMPACT_ATOMS: atom_id res chain seq x y z
N MET A 1 -16.96 7.49 12.58
CA MET A 1 -16.38 7.54 11.22
C MET A 1 -17.49 7.21 10.23
N ASN A 2 -17.79 8.07 9.26
CA ASN A 2 -18.89 7.86 8.31
C ASN A 2 -18.56 6.67 7.39
N ASN A 3 -19.40 5.62 7.37
CA ASN A 3 -19.16 4.38 6.59
C ASN A 3 -18.78 4.66 5.11
N LYS A 4 -19.43 5.65 4.50
CA LYS A 4 -19.14 6.13 3.13
C LYS A 4 -17.71 6.66 2.92
N GLN A 5 -17.14 7.35 3.90
CA GLN A 5 -15.77 7.88 3.81
C GLN A 5 -14.77 6.73 3.85
N ARG A 6 -15.00 5.77 4.74
CA ARG A 6 -14.16 4.57 4.87
C ARG A 6 -14.08 3.82 3.54
N MET A 7 -15.21 3.54 2.89
CA MET A 7 -15.20 2.83 1.60
C MET A 7 -14.36 3.56 0.54
N ARG A 8 -14.43 4.90 0.49
CA ARG A 8 -13.60 5.66 -0.45
C ARG A 8 -12.11 5.64 -0.10
N ASP A 9 -11.76 5.71 1.18
CA ASP A 9 -10.37 5.57 1.61
C ASP A 9 -9.82 4.19 1.21
N GLU A 10 -10.61 3.13 1.38
CA GLU A 10 -10.29 1.78 0.96
C GLU A 10 -10.19 1.67 -0.58
N MET A 11 -11.07 2.32 -1.35
CA MET A 11 -10.97 2.40 -2.81
C MET A 11 -9.67 3.07 -3.28
N GLN A 12 -9.15 4.08 -2.56
CA GLN A 12 -7.83 4.65 -2.86
C GLN A 12 -6.71 3.61 -2.70
N MET A 13 -6.88 2.70 -1.75
CA MET A 13 -5.92 1.63 -1.48
C MET A 13 -6.00 0.57 -2.58
N MET A 14 -7.21 0.20 -3.00
CA MET A 14 -7.47 -0.71 -4.14
C MET A 14 -6.98 -0.15 -5.48
N LYS A 15 -7.14 1.15 -5.72
CA LYS A 15 -6.66 1.83 -6.95
C LYS A 15 -5.20 1.52 -7.25
N ARG A 16 -4.33 1.44 -6.23
CA ARG A 16 -2.90 1.13 -6.38
C ARG A 16 -2.64 -0.26 -6.98
N TYR A 17 -3.56 -1.20 -6.80
CA TYR A 17 -3.50 -2.51 -7.43
C TYR A 17 -3.95 -2.43 -8.89
N LEU A 18 -5.08 -1.75 -9.13
CA LEU A 18 -5.72 -1.68 -10.44
C LEU A 18 -4.90 -0.92 -11.47
N VAL A 19 -4.30 0.22 -11.10
CA VAL A 19 -3.49 1.03 -12.05
C VAL A 19 -2.22 0.34 -12.52
N LEU A 20 -1.76 -0.68 -11.79
CA LEU A 20 -0.59 -1.50 -12.15
C LEU A 20 -0.99 -2.87 -12.71
N CYS A 21 -2.29 -3.15 -12.82
CA CYS A 21 -2.81 -4.41 -13.34
C CYS A 21 -3.20 -4.25 -14.81
N THR A 22 -2.60 -5.08 -15.67
CA THR A 22 -2.87 -5.07 -17.12
C THR A 22 -4.30 -5.51 -17.43
N GLU A 23 -4.84 -6.46 -16.67
CA GLU A 23 -6.21 -6.97 -16.86
C GLU A 23 -7.25 -5.94 -16.40
N ALA A 24 -7.04 -5.30 -15.25
CA ALA A 24 -7.84 -4.16 -14.80
C ALA A 24 -7.87 -3.05 -15.85
N ASN A 25 -6.73 -2.73 -16.46
CA ASN A 25 -6.63 -1.68 -17.48
C ASN A 25 -7.46 -2.02 -18.73
N LYS A 26 -7.46 -3.29 -19.18
CA LYS A 26 -8.31 -3.74 -20.31
C LYS A 26 -9.80 -3.59 -19.99
N GLN A 27 -10.19 -3.91 -18.76
CA GLN A 27 -11.56 -3.72 -18.25
C GLN A 27 -11.89 -2.24 -17.99
N GLY A 28 -10.88 -1.35 -18.03
CA GLY A 28 -10.99 0.06 -17.74
C GLY A 28 -11.17 0.39 -16.26
N LEU A 29 -10.82 -0.53 -15.36
CA LEU A 29 -10.87 -0.29 -13.92
C LEU A 29 -9.72 0.63 -13.47
N PRO A 30 -9.93 1.50 -12.47
CA PRO A 30 -11.20 1.73 -11.79
C PRO A 30 -12.13 2.75 -12.48
N TRP A 31 -11.69 3.35 -13.60
CA TRP A 31 -12.32 4.56 -14.17
C TRP A 31 -13.63 4.32 -14.94
N LYS A 32 -13.85 3.10 -15.47
CA LYS A 32 -15.04 2.76 -16.27
C LYS A 32 -16.18 2.13 -15.46
N ILE A 33 -16.11 2.13 -14.13
CA ILE A 33 -17.10 1.48 -13.24
C ILE A 33 -18.40 2.32 -13.11
N GLY A 34 -18.49 3.48 -13.75
CA GLY A 34 -19.67 4.33 -13.72
C GLY A 34 -19.74 5.28 -12.51
N ILE A 35 -18.75 5.23 -11.61
CA ILE A 35 -18.58 6.23 -10.56
C ILE A 35 -17.72 7.41 -11.04
N ARG A 36 -17.99 8.60 -10.50
CA ARG A 36 -17.26 9.83 -10.83
C ARG A 36 -15.77 9.69 -10.51
N THR A 37 -14.90 10.07 -11.45
CA THR A 37 -13.44 9.94 -11.36
C THR A 37 -12.88 10.52 -10.05
N HIS A 38 -13.32 11.72 -9.65
CA HIS A 38 -12.79 12.37 -8.45
C HIS A 38 -13.03 11.57 -7.16
N MET A 39 -14.05 10.70 -7.13
CA MET A 39 -14.31 9.82 -5.98
C MET A 39 -13.24 8.75 -5.80
N ILE A 40 -12.65 8.29 -6.91
CA ILE A 40 -11.55 7.33 -6.90
C ILE A 40 -10.19 8.05 -6.93
N GLU A 41 -10.12 9.36 -7.17
CA GLU A 41 -8.86 10.11 -7.11
C GLU A 41 -8.55 10.67 -5.73
N ASN A 42 -9.55 11.19 -5.04
CA ASN A 42 -9.37 11.76 -3.72
C ASN A 42 -10.61 11.51 -2.87
N SER A 43 -10.43 10.73 -1.80
CA SER A 43 -11.53 10.37 -0.90
C SER A 43 -12.10 11.56 -0.13
N GLY A 44 -11.44 12.73 -0.05
CA GLY A 44 -11.96 13.92 0.63
C GLY A 44 -12.78 14.86 -0.26
N ASN A 45 -12.75 14.68 -1.59
CA ASN A 45 -13.35 15.63 -2.52
C ASN A 45 -14.82 15.32 -2.77
N TYR A 46 -15.66 16.35 -2.62
CA TYR A 46 -17.09 16.30 -2.93
C TYR A 46 -17.48 17.53 -3.74
N SER A 47 -18.26 17.32 -4.80
CA SER A 47 -19.02 18.38 -5.44
C SER A 47 -20.34 18.62 -4.68
N ILE A 48 -20.98 19.77 -4.93
CA ILE A 48 -22.31 20.05 -4.39
C ILE A 48 -23.32 18.97 -4.82
N LYS A 49 -23.23 18.52 -6.08
CA LYS A 49 -24.08 17.44 -6.60
C LYS A 49 -23.90 16.15 -5.79
N ASP A 50 -22.66 15.81 -5.43
CA ASP A 50 -22.39 14.62 -4.63
C ASP A 50 -23.03 14.70 -3.25
N LEU A 51 -23.05 15.87 -2.62
CA LEU A 51 -23.70 16.04 -1.32
C LEU A 51 -25.21 15.86 -1.43
N VAL A 52 -25.83 16.34 -2.52
CA VAL A 52 -27.25 16.11 -2.82
C VAL A 52 -27.53 14.63 -3.07
N ASP A 53 -26.74 13.98 -3.94
CA ASP A 53 -26.90 12.56 -4.27
C ASP A 53 -26.63 11.65 -3.06
N LEU A 54 -25.72 12.05 -2.15
CA LEU A 54 -25.50 11.38 -0.86
C LEU A 54 -26.73 11.46 0.04
N ASN A 55 -27.36 12.64 0.11
CA ASN A 55 -28.56 12.82 0.91
C ASN A 55 -29.72 11.98 0.37
N ASN A 56 -29.79 11.81 -0.95
CA ASN A 56 -30.80 11.01 -1.63
C ASN A 56 -30.46 9.50 -1.70
N GLY A 57 -29.31 9.07 -1.17
CA GLY A 57 -28.88 7.67 -1.14
C GLY A 57 -28.24 7.14 -2.43
N ILE A 58 -28.45 7.82 -3.57
CA ILE A 58 -27.96 7.43 -4.90
C ILE A 58 -26.44 7.18 -4.89
N LEU A 59 -25.68 8.13 -4.35
CA LEU A 59 -24.21 8.03 -4.36
C LEU A 59 -23.68 6.92 -3.46
N LEU A 60 -24.44 6.51 -2.43
CA LEU A 60 -24.02 5.38 -1.59
C LEU A 60 -24.05 4.06 -2.36
N GLU A 61 -25.07 3.85 -3.20
CA GLU A 61 -25.16 2.66 -4.06
C GLU A 61 -24.10 2.65 -5.15
N GLU A 62 -23.81 3.81 -5.76
CA GLU A 62 -22.71 3.96 -6.72
C GLU A 62 -21.36 3.59 -6.08
N ILE A 63 -21.09 4.07 -4.86
CA ILE A 63 -19.86 3.75 -4.10
C ILE A 63 -19.79 2.26 -3.79
N ARG A 64 -20.89 1.65 -3.33
CA ARG A 64 -20.92 0.21 -3.00
C ARG A 64 -20.65 -0.66 -4.22
N THR A 65 -21.37 -0.41 -5.30
CA THR A 65 -21.19 -1.16 -6.55
C THR A 65 -19.75 -1.05 -7.05
N ALA A 66 -19.18 0.15 -7.04
CA ALA A 66 -17.80 0.35 -7.48
C ALA A 66 -16.79 -0.34 -6.56
N TYR A 67 -17.00 -0.26 -5.25
CA TYR A 67 -16.19 -0.93 -4.24
C TYR A 67 -16.17 -2.45 -4.46
N ASP A 68 -17.34 -3.07 -4.60
CA ASP A 68 -17.47 -4.52 -4.76
C ASP A 68 -16.78 -4.99 -6.04
N ILE A 69 -16.96 -4.28 -7.15
CA ILE A 69 -16.29 -4.59 -8.43
C ILE A 69 -14.76 -4.51 -8.28
N MET A 70 -14.25 -3.46 -7.64
CA MET A 70 -12.81 -3.29 -7.40
C MET A 70 -12.25 -4.39 -6.49
N GLN A 71 -12.96 -4.70 -5.41
CA GLN A 71 -12.55 -5.71 -4.44
C GLN A 71 -12.52 -7.09 -5.11
N ILE A 72 -13.62 -7.52 -5.75
CA ILE A 72 -13.74 -8.82 -6.40
C ILE A 72 -12.65 -9.00 -7.47
N HIS A 73 -12.35 -7.96 -8.27
CA HIS A 73 -11.25 -8.02 -9.22
C HIS A 73 -9.92 -8.38 -8.52
N ILE A 74 -9.62 -7.69 -7.42
CA ILE A 74 -8.35 -7.83 -6.71
C ILE A 74 -8.24 -9.15 -5.95
N THR A 75 -9.30 -9.55 -5.26
CA THR A 75 -9.27 -10.65 -4.28
C THR A 75 -9.69 -11.99 -4.87
N GLU A 76 -10.43 -12.01 -5.98
CA GLU A 76 -11.06 -13.24 -6.49
C GLU A 76 -10.75 -13.50 -7.97
N GLN A 77 -10.78 -12.48 -8.83
CA GLN A 77 -10.73 -12.69 -10.30
C GLN A 77 -9.34 -12.57 -10.92
N CYS A 78 -8.45 -11.73 -10.36
CA CYS A 78 -7.17 -11.42 -10.97
C CYS A 78 -5.99 -11.98 -10.17
N GLU A 79 -5.33 -13.01 -10.70
CA GLU A 79 -4.13 -13.61 -10.10
C GLU A 79 -2.97 -12.62 -9.94
N LEU A 80 -2.81 -11.66 -10.86
CA LEU A 80 -1.79 -10.61 -10.74
C LEU A 80 -2.06 -9.71 -9.53
N CYS A 81 -3.32 -9.37 -9.26
CA CYS A 81 -3.69 -8.58 -8.09
C CYS A 81 -3.55 -9.38 -6.80
N LYS A 82 -3.97 -10.66 -6.79
CA LYS A 82 -3.78 -11.57 -5.65
C LYS A 82 -2.31 -11.73 -5.29
N ALA A 83 -1.44 -11.95 -6.27
CA ALA A 83 0.00 -12.07 -6.07
C ALA A 83 0.66 -10.80 -5.50
N ARG A 84 0.01 -9.64 -5.64
CA ARG A 84 0.44 -8.36 -5.04
C ARG A 84 -0.15 -8.12 -3.64
N GLY A 85 -0.98 -9.02 -3.15
CA GLY A 85 -1.42 -9.04 -1.76
C GLY A 85 -0.24 -9.26 -0.81
N HIS A 86 -0.50 -9.19 0.48
CA HIS A 86 0.54 -9.26 1.50
C HIS A 86 0.43 -10.53 2.33
N LEU A 87 1.56 -11.07 2.74
CA LEU A 87 1.63 -12.11 3.78
C LEU A 87 2.09 -11.48 5.09
N CYS A 88 1.48 -11.91 6.19
CA CYS A 88 1.86 -11.42 7.49
C CYS A 88 3.15 -12.09 7.99
N GLU A 89 4.27 -11.37 7.92
CA GLU A 89 5.59 -11.86 8.40
C GLU A 89 5.64 -12.23 9.90
N LEU A 90 4.60 -11.92 10.68
CA LEU A 90 4.57 -12.12 12.13
C LEU A 90 3.94 -13.44 12.57
N CYS A 91 3.17 -14.10 11.70
CA CYS A 91 2.49 -15.35 12.05
C CYS A 91 2.84 -16.54 11.15
N GLY A 92 3.47 -16.32 9.99
CA GLY A 92 3.80 -17.41 9.06
C GLY A 92 2.58 -18.10 8.45
N ASN A 93 1.39 -17.50 8.55
CA ASN A 93 0.20 -17.94 7.80
C ASN A 93 0.31 -17.47 6.35
N ASP A 94 -0.11 -18.32 5.42
CA ASP A 94 -0.15 -18.04 3.98
C ASP A 94 -1.45 -17.32 3.54
N GLU A 95 -2.27 -16.89 4.50
CA GLU A 95 -3.41 -16.03 4.26
C GLU A 95 -2.95 -14.70 3.65
N ILE A 96 -3.45 -14.42 2.44
CA ILE A 96 -3.26 -13.14 1.77
C ILE A 96 -4.14 -12.10 2.45
N ILE A 97 -3.50 -11.02 2.90
CA ILE A 97 -4.17 -9.85 3.47
C ILE A 97 -3.94 -8.62 2.62
N TYR A 98 -4.89 -7.71 2.70
CA TYR A 98 -4.87 -6.45 1.99
C TYR A 98 -4.89 -5.26 2.95
N PRO A 99 -4.32 -4.12 2.55
CA PRO A 99 -4.25 -2.93 3.39
C PRO A 99 -5.61 -2.42 3.92
N TRP A 100 -6.72 -2.67 3.21
CA TRP A 100 -8.07 -2.21 3.58
C TRP A 100 -8.82 -3.18 4.50
N ASP A 101 -8.30 -4.39 4.71
CA ASP A 101 -8.99 -5.37 5.54
C ASP A 101 -9.10 -4.85 6.98
N ALA A 102 -10.28 -5.04 7.58
CA ALA A 102 -10.51 -4.63 8.97
C ALA A 102 -9.53 -5.32 9.95
N SER A 103 -9.09 -6.54 9.62
CA SER A 103 -8.13 -7.34 10.39
C SER A 103 -6.66 -6.98 10.11
N SER A 104 -6.35 -6.07 9.18
CA SER A 104 -4.99 -5.72 8.80
C SER A 104 -4.56 -4.33 9.26
N ILE A 105 -3.25 -4.12 9.36
CA ILE A 105 -2.61 -2.85 9.66
C ILE A 105 -1.39 -2.66 8.78
N THR A 106 -1.23 -1.44 8.26
CA THR A 106 -0.09 -1.06 7.43
C THR A 106 0.94 -0.31 8.28
N CYS A 107 2.20 -0.74 8.22
CA CYS A 107 3.31 -0.03 8.83
C CYS A 107 3.53 1.33 8.15
N HIS A 108 3.48 2.42 8.92
CA HIS A 108 3.64 3.78 8.39
C HIS A 108 5.03 4.09 7.83
N GLN A 109 6.05 3.30 8.17
CA GLN A 109 7.44 3.53 7.73
C GLN A 109 7.81 2.81 6.44
N CYS A 110 7.35 1.56 6.28
CA CYS A 110 7.76 0.69 5.15
C CYS A 110 6.59 0.15 4.33
N SER A 111 5.36 0.50 4.69
CA SER A 111 4.13 0.05 4.03
C SER A 111 3.91 -1.46 4.00
N ALA A 112 4.63 -2.23 4.85
CA ALA A 112 4.32 -3.64 5.07
C ALA A 112 2.95 -3.78 5.75
N VAL A 113 2.19 -4.79 5.35
CA VAL A 113 0.87 -5.09 5.93
C VAL A 113 1.00 -6.31 6.84
N HIS A 114 0.39 -6.23 8.00
CA HIS A 114 0.34 -7.30 8.99
C HIS A 114 -1.08 -7.46 9.52
N HIS A 115 -1.42 -8.61 10.09
CA HIS A 115 -2.63 -8.73 10.90
C HIS A 115 -2.54 -7.80 12.11
N ARG A 116 -3.63 -7.09 12.44
CA ARG A 116 -3.76 -6.24 13.65
C ARG A 116 -3.45 -7.01 14.91
N ALA A 117 -3.95 -8.25 15.01
CA ALA A 117 -3.71 -9.11 16.16
C ALA A 117 -2.22 -9.44 16.32
N CYS A 118 -1.54 -9.79 15.23
CA CYS A 118 -0.10 -10.10 15.25
C CYS A 118 0.73 -8.86 15.56
N TRP A 119 0.37 -7.71 14.97
CA TRP A 119 1.02 -6.42 15.22
C TRP A 119 0.95 -6.01 16.70
N SER A 120 -0.23 -6.18 17.31
CA SER A 120 -0.45 -5.87 18.73
C SER A 120 0.33 -6.82 19.64
N LYS A 121 0.31 -8.14 19.35
CA LYS A 121 1.10 -9.15 20.08
C LYS A 121 2.60 -8.89 20.05
N GLN A 122 3.09 -8.28 18.98
CA GLN A 122 4.50 -7.94 18.79
C GLN A 122 4.83 -6.51 19.25
N ASN A 123 4.01 -5.91 20.12
CA ASN A 123 4.22 -4.57 20.67
C ASN A 123 4.48 -3.50 19.59
N HIS A 124 3.74 -3.57 18.48
CA HIS A 124 3.86 -2.65 17.35
C HIS A 124 5.25 -2.63 16.68
N TYR A 125 5.97 -3.74 16.77
CA TYR A 125 7.27 -3.92 16.13
C TYR A 125 7.12 -4.37 14.67
N CYS A 126 7.81 -3.69 13.74
CA CYS A 126 7.89 -4.11 12.34
C CYS A 126 9.23 -4.81 12.04
N PRO A 127 9.24 -6.13 11.76
CA PRO A 127 10.47 -6.86 11.45
C PRO A 127 11.11 -6.36 10.15
N ARG A 128 10.31 -5.92 9.17
CA ARG A 128 10.81 -5.37 7.91
C ARG A 128 11.57 -4.05 8.13
N CYS A 129 11.06 -3.15 8.98
CA CYS A 129 11.78 -1.91 9.33
C CYS A 129 13.12 -2.22 9.98
N THR A 130 13.18 -3.19 10.89
CA THR A 130 14.44 -3.59 11.52
C THR A 130 15.44 -4.15 10.52
N ARG A 131 15.01 -5.01 9.60
CA ARG A 131 15.87 -5.49 8.51
C ARG A 131 16.36 -4.34 7.62
N LEU A 132 15.50 -3.37 7.32
CA LEU A 132 15.86 -2.18 6.54
C LEU A 132 16.90 -1.31 7.26
N GLN A 133 16.71 -1.04 8.55
CA GLN A 133 17.65 -0.25 9.36
C GLN A 133 19.01 -0.95 9.48
N LYS A 134 19.04 -2.25 9.73
CA LYS A 134 20.29 -3.04 9.77
C LYS A 134 21.05 -2.97 8.44
N ARG A 135 20.35 -3.08 7.30
CA ARG A 135 20.98 -2.97 5.98
C ARG A 135 21.55 -1.58 5.72
N ARG A 136 20.86 -0.51 6.14
CA ARG A 136 21.37 0.87 6.01
C ARG A 136 22.63 1.07 6.84
N ALA A 137 22.63 0.66 8.11
CA ALA A 137 23.79 0.76 8.98
C ALA A 137 25.03 0.03 8.43
N LEU A 138 24.85 -1.11 7.76
CA LEU A 138 25.95 -1.82 7.09
C LEU A 138 26.46 -1.08 5.85
N GLN A 139 25.60 -0.41 5.09
CA GLN A 139 26.01 0.39 3.93
C GLN A 139 26.81 1.63 4.36
N ASP A 140 26.38 2.30 5.42
CA ASP A 140 27.07 3.47 5.97
C ASP A 140 28.50 3.10 6.45
N GLN A 141 28.67 1.93 7.06
CA GLN A 141 29.99 1.42 7.46
C GLN A 141 30.90 1.10 6.27
N ILE A 142 30.33 0.62 5.14
CA ILE A 142 31.10 0.33 3.93
C ILE A 142 31.57 1.65 3.27
N SER A 143 30.72 2.67 3.22
CA SER A 143 31.12 3.99 2.69
C SER A 143 32.21 4.64 3.54
N ASP A 144 32.14 4.53 4.87
CA ASP A 144 33.18 5.08 5.77
C ASP A 144 34.53 4.36 5.59
N THR A 145 34.51 3.05 5.31
CA THR A 145 35.75 2.31 5.00
C THR A 145 36.32 2.63 3.62
N ASP A 146 35.47 2.86 2.61
CA ASP A 146 35.92 3.20 1.26
C ASP A 146 36.53 4.61 1.19
N ASP A 147 36.02 5.56 1.99
CA ASP A 147 36.61 6.90 2.09
C ASP A 147 37.94 6.87 2.88
N CYS A 148 38.06 6.03 3.90
CA CYS A 148 39.32 5.85 4.64
C CYS A 148 40.43 5.16 3.79
N ILE A 149 40.06 4.26 2.87
CA ILE A 149 41.03 3.61 1.96
C ILE A 149 41.54 4.60 0.90
N LYS A 150 40.71 5.54 0.43
CA LYS A 150 41.13 6.57 -0.54
C LYS A 150 42.07 7.61 0.05
N GLU A 151 41.91 8.00 1.32
CA GLU A 151 42.83 8.93 1.98
C GLU A 151 44.22 8.31 2.27
N ASN A 152 44.29 6.99 2.52
CA ASN A 152 45.56 6.30 2.75
C ASN A 152 46.31 5.88 1.48
N GLY A 153 45.70 6.00 0.30
CA GLY A 153 46.28 5.60 -0.99
C GLY A 153 47.21 6.62 -1.65
N LEU A 154 47.41 7.82 -1.09
CA LEU A 154 48.23 8.89 -1.67
C LEU A 154 49.62 9.06 -1.00
N ASN A 155 50.05 8.15 -0.13
CA ASN A 155 51.32 8.23 0.59
C ASN A 155 52.27 7.05 0.31
N THR A 156 52.55 6.74 -0.96
CA THR A 156 53.73 5.93 -1.32
C THR A 156 54.33 6.34 -2.67
N SER A 157 54.94 7.51 -2.76
CA SER A 157 55.99 7.78 -3.75
C SER A 157 56.82 9.01 -3.39
N GLU A 158 57.73 8.85 -2.45
CA GLU A 158 58.94 9.69 -2.37
C GLU A 158 59.99 8.93 -1.55
N SER A 159 60.88 8.20 -2.22
CA SER A 159 62.24 7.86 -1.74
C SER A 159 63.00 7.08 -2.82
N LEU A 160 64.04 7.74 -3.36
CA LEU A 160 65.13 7.32 -4.25
C LEU A 160 64.89 7.39 -5.76
#